data_AF-A0A1Y4SX17-F1
#
_entry.id   AF-A0A1Y4SX17-F1
#
_cell.length_a   1.000
_cell.length_b   1.000
_cell.length_c   1.000
_cell.angle_alpha   90.00
_cell.angle_beta   90.00
_cell.angle_gamma   90.00
#
_symmetry.space_group_name_H-M   'P 1'
#
loop_
_entity.id
_entity.type
_entity.pdbx_description
1 polymer ?
#
loop_
_entity_poly.entity_id
_entity_poly.type
_entity_poly.pdbx_seq_one_letter_code
_entity_poly.pdbx_strand_id
1 'polypeptide(L)'
;MIEYILMGTKKHGCSIDNRKKEIIYYQLLSLYEKILKKPQQLLIKYSDIKKIKICYGLTTGVRFDSAQITMEVLTNNDTSYDIPVTYNSTKDKDILSFIEILKSSNLLIEDPYNIFSLYPETNLDFIDFIKFINKEHYQKG
;
A
#
# COMPACT_ATOMS: atom_id res chain seq x y z
N MET A 1 15.95 7.14 -9.43
CA MET A 1 14.60 7.60 -9.09
C MET A 1 13.61 6.67 -9.77
N ILE A 2 12.91 5.88 -8.97
CA ILE A 2 11.84 5.02 -9.47
C ILE A 2 10.64 5.90 -9.83
N GLU A 3 10.19 5.79 -11.07
CA GLU A 3 9.10 6.59 -11.65
C GLU A 3 7.84 5.76 -11.91
N TYR A 4 7.96 4.44 -11.87
CA TYR A 4 6.88 3.49 -12.08
C TYR A 4 7.13 2.22 -11.26
N ILE A 5 6.09 1.71 -10.61
CA ILE A 5 6.08 0.38 -9.99
C ILE A 5 4.75 -0.32 -10.26
N LEU A 6 4.79 -1.65 -10.30
CA LEU A 6 3.61 -2.51 -10.17
C LEU A 6 3.82 -3.45 -8.98
N MET A 7 3.08 -3.21 -7.91
CA MET A 7 3.00 -4.09 -6.76
C MET A 7 1.97 -5.19 -7.06
N GLY A 8 2.36 -6.46 -7.00
CA GLY A 8 1.49 -7.59 -7.37
C GLY A 8 1.40 -7.79 -8.89
N THR A 9 0.19 -7.87 -9.43
CA THR A 9 -0.05 -8.16 -10.86
C THR A 9 -1.20 -7.32 -11.43
N LYS A 10 -1.33 -7.28 -12.76
CA LYS A 10 -2.50 -6.67 -13.42
C LYS A 10 -3.82 -7.42 -13.18
N LYS A 11 -3.79 -8.61 -12.56
CA LYS A 11 -4.99 -9.34 -12.12
C LYS A 11 -5.43 -8.93 -10.72
N HIS A 12 -4.44 -8.66 -9.86
CA HIS A 12 -4.61 -8.20 -8.48
C HIS A 12 -3.30 -7.53 -8.06
N GLY A 13 -3.35 -6.21 -7.85
CA GLY A 13 -2.15 -5.39 -7.74
C GLY A 13 -2.44 -3.90 -7.71
N CYS A 14 -1.39 -3.11 -7.55
CA CYS A 14 -1.43 -1.65 -7.60
C CYS A 14 -0.26 -1.15 -8.44
N SER A 15 -0.52 -0.34 -9.47
CA SER A 15 0.54 0.39 -10.17
C SER A 15 0.52 1.86 -9.81
N ILE A 16 1.70 2.42 -9.59
CA ILE A 16 1.92 3.85 -9.33
C ILE A 16 2.84 4.35 -10.44
N ASP A 17 2.42 5.38 -11.16
CA ASP A 17 3.17 5.99 -12.26
C ASP A 17 3.28 7.50 -12.02
N ASN A 18 4.45 7.96 -11.57
CA ASN A 18 4.72 9.37 -11.29
C ASN A 18 4.83 10.20 -12.57
N ARG A 19 5.16 9.58 -13.73
CA ARG A 19 5.27 10.29 -15.02
C ARG A 19 3.89 10.68 -15.53
N LYS A 20 2.94 9.74 -15.43
CA LYS A 20 1.54 9.94 -15.80
C LYS A 20 0.71 10.56 -14.69
N LYS A 21 1.23 10.58 -13.46
CA LYS A 21 0.55 11.07 -12.26
C LYS A 21 -0.75 10.32 -12.00
N GLU A 22 -0.66 8.98 -12.02
CA GLU A 22 -1.81 8.09 -11.83
C GLU A 22 -1.48 6.89 -10.94
N ILE A 23 -2.51 6.44 -10.22
CA ILE A 23 -2.53 5.16 -9.51
C ILE A 23 -3.59 4.29 -10.17
N ILE A 24 -3.27 3.05 -10.49
CA ILE A 24 -4.24 2.06 -10.97
C ILE A 24 -4.28 0.90 -9.98
N TYR A 25 -5.45 0.70 -9.38
CA TYR A 25 -5.72 -0.45 -8.54
C TYR A 25 -6.43 -1.54 -9.36
N TYR A 26 -5.80 -2.71 -9.43
CA TYR A 26 -6.34 -3.92 -10.04
C TYR A 26 -7.05 -4.72 -8.95
N GLN A 27 -8.38 -4.59 -8.88
CA GLN A 27 -9.22 -5.19 -7.86
C GLN A 27 -9.30 -6.72 -8.00
N LEU A 28 -9.16 -7.42 -6.87
CA LEU A 28 -9.49 -8.85 -6.81
C LEU A 28 -11.00 -9.02 -6.66
N LEU A 29 -11.68 -9.19 -7.79
CA LEU A 29 -13.13 -9.39 -7.81
C LEU A 29 -13.52 -10.82 -7.42
N SER A 30 -14.54 -10.93 -6.56
CA SER A 30 -15.23 -12.18 -6.30
C SER A 30 -15.95 -12.71 -7.56
N LEU A 31 -16.34 -13.98 -7.57
CA LEU A 31 -17.11 -14.55 -8.69
C LEU A 31 -18.40 -13.77 -8.94
N TYR A 32 -19.09 -13.38 -7.87
CA TYR A 32 -20.32 -12.59 -7.93
C TYR A 32 -20.09 -11.24 -8.61
N GLU A 33 -19.02 -10.53 -8.23
CA GLU A 33 -18.70 -9.22 -8.82
C GLU A 33 -18.31 -9.29 -10.29
N LYS A 34 -17.68 -10.40 -10.70
CA LYS A 34 -17.42 -10.67 -12.12
C LYS A 34 -18.70 -10.88 -12.90
N ILE A 35 -19.67 -11.60 -12.33
CA ILE A 35 -21.01 -11.79 -12.94
C ILE A 35 -21.71 -10.44 -13.09
N LEU A 36 -21.62 -9.57 -12.08
CA LEU A 36 -22.12 -8.20 -12.12
C LEU A 36 -21.33 -7.27 -13.05
N LYS A 37 -20.28 -7.75 -13.71
CA LYS A 37 -19.39 -6.97 -14.59
C LYS A 37 -18.82 -5.71 -13.91
N LYS A 38 -18.52 -5.80 -12.61
CA LYS A 38 -17.82 -4.70 -11.93
C LYS A 38 -16.48 -4.41 -12.61
N PRO A 39 -16.05 -3.14 -12.67
CA PRO A 39 -14.76 -2.80 -13.25
C PRO A 39 -13.64 -3.42 -12.42
N GLN A 40 -12.73 -4.15 -13.08
CA GLN A 40 -11.55 -4.72 -12.42
C GLN A 40 -10.52 -3.63 -12.09
N GLN A 41 -10.53 -2.51 -12.79
CA GLN A 41 -9.54 -1.45 -12.66
C GLN A 41 -10.19 -0.19 -12.08
N LEU A 42 -9.54 0.38 -11.08
CA LEU A 42 -9.83 1.70 -10.55
C LEU A 42 -8.64 2.60 -10.86
N LEU A 43 -8.84 3.62 -11.70
CA LEU A 43 -7.86 4.64 -12.02
C LEU A 43 -8.10 5.86 -11.11
N ILE A 44 -7.05 6.32 -10.44
CA ILE A 44 -7.06 7.51 -9.59
C ILE A 44 -5.97 8.45 -10.08
N LYS A 45 -6.33 9.64 -10.56
CA LYS A 45 -5.34 10.64 -10.96
C LYS A 45 -4.84 11.39 -9.73
N TYR A 46 -3.58 11.80 -9.74
CA TYR A 46 -3.00 12.54 -8.61
C TYR A 46 -3.71 13.87 -8.37
N SER A 47 -4.26 14.50 -9.42
CA SER A 47 -5.07 15.72 -9.31
C SER A 47 -6.29 15.56 -8.43
N ASP A 48 -6.78 14.33 -8.28
CA ASP A 48 -8.01 14.02 -7.56
C ASP A 48 -7.70 13.58 -6.13
N ILE A 49 -6.42 13.37 -5.79
CA ILE A 49 -5.96 12.91 -4.47
C ILE A 49 -5.75 14.11 -3.56
N LYS A 50 -6.47 14.10 -2.44
CA LYS A 50 -6.30 15.08 -1.34
C LYS A 50 -5.11 14.69 -0.47
N LYS A 51 -5.04 13.41 -0.11
CA LYS A 51 -3.94 12.81 0.64
C LYS A 51 -3.95 11.30 0.53
N ILE A 52 -2.82 10.70 0.85
CA ILE A 52 -2.67 9.26 1.03
C ILE A 52 -2.25 9.00 2.47
N LYS A 53 -2.94 8.09 3.15
CA LYS A 53 -2.53 7.62 4.47
C LYS A 53 -2.00 6.19 4.39
N ILE A 54 -0.85 5.97 5.00
CA ILE A 54 -0.21 4.66 5.07
C ILE A 54 -0.67 3.96 6.33
N CYS A 55 -1.33 2.83 6.14
CA CYS A 55 -1.81 1.96 7.19
C CYS A 55 -1.07 0.62 7.11
N TYR A 56 -0.97 -0.06 8.24
CA TYR A 56 -0.46 -1.42 8.29
C TYR A 56 -1.39 -2.33 9.08
N GLY A 57 -1.36 -3.62 8.74
CA GLY A 57 -2.04 -4.67 9.45
C GLY A 57 -1.07 -5.80 9.79
N LEU A 58 -1.26 -6.39 10.97
CA LEU A 58 -0.58 -7.62 11.37
C LEU A 58 -1.66 -8.66 11.67
N THR A 59 -1.64 -9.77 10.95
CA THR A 59 -2.47 -10.93 11.25
C THR A 59 -1.58 -12.01 11.84
N THR A 60 -1.79 -12.34 13.11
CA THR A 60 -1.07 -13.44 13.77
C THR A 60 -1.91 -14.71 13.70
N GLY A 61 -1.42 -15.71 12.98
CA GLY A 61 -2.09 -17.00 12.82
C GLY A 61 -1.45 -18.09 13.67
N VAL A 62 -2.16 -19.20 13.85
CA VAL A 62 -1.63 -20.39 14.57
C VAL A 62 -0.40 -21.00 13.86
N ARG A 63 -0.30 -20.82 12.53
CA ARG A 63 0.79 -21.39 11.73
C ARG A 63 1.75 -20.35 11.15
N PHE A 64 1.23 -19.19 10.74
CA PHE A 64 2.01 -18.15 10.08
C PHE A 64 1.45 -16.78 10.42
N ASP A 65 2.35 -15.83 10.60
CA ASP A 65 2.02 -14.42 10.67
C ASP A 65 2.04 -13.81 9.27
N SER A 66 1.25 -12.76 9.06
CA SER A 66 1.31 -11.95 7.86
C SER A 66 1.22 -10.47 8.21
N ALA A 67 1.98 -9.66 7.47
CA ALA A 67 1.93 -8.21 7.56
C ALA A 67 1.41 -7.64 6.25
N GLN A 68 0.61 -6.58 6.33
CA GLN A 68 0.05 -5.89 5.18
C GLN A 68 0.30 -4.39 5.27
N ILE A 69 0.67 -3.77 4.14
CA ILE A 69 0.55 -2.32 3.95
C ILE A 69 -0.74 -2.06 3.16
N THR A 70 -1.53 -1.12 3.64
CA THR A 70 -2.70 -0.60 2.92
C THR A 70 -2.52 0.90 2.73
N MET A 71 -2.75 1.34 1.50
CA MET A 71 -2.75 2.74 1.11
C MET A 71 -4.20 3.22 1.11
N GLU A 72 -4.56 4.05 2.08
CA GLU A 72 -5.86 4.71 2.12
C GLU A 72 -5.76 6.01 1.29
N VAL A 73 -6.40 6.03 0.13
CA VAL A 73 -6.38 7.18 -0.80
C VAL A 73 -7.64 8.01 -0.60
N LEU A 74 -7.50 9.19 0.00
CA LEU A 74 -8.58 10.15 0.16
C LEU A 74 -8.59 11.11 -1.02
N THR A 75 -9.70 11.18 -1.73
CA THR A 75 -9.88 12.11 -2.85
C THR A 75 -10.39 13.48 -2.40
N ASN A 76 -10.29 14.48 -3.28
CA ASN A 76 -10.83 15.83 -3.05
C ASN A 76 -12.35 15.87 -2.85
N ASN A 77 -13.07 14.84 -3.30
CA ASN A 77 -14.51 14.67 -3.11
C ASN A 77 -14.86 13.82 -1.87
N ASP A 78 -13.92 13.69 -0.94
CA ASP A 78 -14.03 12.91 0.30
C ASP A 78 -14.42 11.42 0.11
N THR A 79 -14.14 10.87 -1.07
CA THR A 79 -14.19 9.41 -1.32
C THR A 79 -12.88 8.80 -0.87
N SER A 80 -12.95 7.73 -0.08
CA SER A 80 -11.79 6.95 0.38
C SER A 80 -11.71 5.60 -0.35
N TYR A 81 -10.50 5.22 -0.74
CA TYR A 81 -10.18 3.92 -1.33
C TYR A 81 -9.09 3.22 -0.53
N ASP A 82 -9.38 2.04 -0.01
CA ASP A 82 -8.39 1.17 0.63
C ASP A 82 -7.72 0.29 -0.41
N ILE A 83 -6.44 0.54 -0.67
CA ILE A 83 -5.64 -0.19 -1.66
C ILE A 83 -4.59 -1.03 -0.94
N PRO A 84 -4.75 -2.35 -0.85
CA PRO A 84 -3.68 -3.25 -0.41
C PRO A 84 -2.43 -3.06 -1.27
N VAL A 85 -1.25 -3.04 -0.67
CA VAL A 85 0.03 -2.87 -1.37
C VAL A 85 0.86 -4.15 -1.34
N THR A 86 0.81 -4.88 -0.24
CA THR A 86 1.45 -6.19 -0.09
C THR A 86 0.53 -7.29 -0.62
N TYR A 87 1.05 -8.09 -1.55
CA TYR A 87 0.35 -9.19 -2.22
C TYR A 87 1.10 -10.52 -2.00
N ASN A 88 0.47 -11.64 -2.35
CA ASN A 88 1.14 -12.94 -2.36
C ASN A 88 2.38 -12.84 -3.27
N SER A 89 3.58 -12.94 -2.69
CA SER A 89 4.93 -12.77 -3.29
C SER A 89 5.63 -11.40 -3.14
N THR A 90 5.05 -10.42 -2.44
CA THR A 90 5.77 -9.17 -2.14
C THR A 90 7.05 -9.46 -1.35
N LYS A 91 8.18 -8.96 -1.86
CA LYS A 91 9.50 -9.05 -1.21
C LYS A 91 9.90 -7.69 -0.61
N ASP A 92 10.88 -7.69 0.29
CA ASP A 92 11.36 -6.46 0.92
C ASP A 92 11.80 -5.41 -0.10
N LYS A 93 12.47 -5.82 -1.18
CA LYS A 93 12.86 -4.92 -2.27
C LYS A 93 11.68 -4.23 -2.96
N ASP A 94 10.55 -4.92 -3.08
CA ASP A 94 9.33 -4.34 -3.66
C ASP A 94 8.76 -3.27 -2.72
N ILE A 95 8.78 -3.53 -1.41
CA ILE A 95 8.34 -2.57 -0.38
C ILE A 95 9.24 -1.33 -0.38
N LEU A 96 10.56 -1.51 -0.42
CA LEU A 96 11.50 -0.38 -0.51
C LEU A 96 11.27 0.45 -1.78
N SER A 97 11.02 -0.22 -2.91
CA SER A 97 10.70 0.45 -4.18
C SER A 97 9.38 1.22 -4.12
N PHE A 98 8.38 0.66 -3.44
CA PHE A 98 7.10 1.31 -3.17
C PHE A 98 7.26 2.55 -2.27
N ILE A 99 8.09 2.48 -1.23
CA ILE A 99 8.40 3.63 -0.38
C ILE A 99 9.11 4.71 -1.20
N GLU A 100 10.10 4.35 -2.03
CA GLU A 100 10.85 5.31 -2.85
C GLU A 100 9.93 6.05 -3.83
N ILE A 101 9.06 5.33 -4.56
CA ILE A 101 8.19 5.96 -5.56
C ILE A 101 7.14 6.88 -4.94
N LEU A 102 6.62 6.56 -3.74
CA LEU A 102 5.69 7.45 -3.06
C LEU A 102 6.39 8.66 -2.44
N LYS A 103 7.60 8.50 -1.89
CA LYS A 103 8.41 9.64 -1.44
C LYS A 103 8.78 10.58 -2.57
N SER A 104 8.96 10.06 -3.80
CA SER A 104 9.20 10.88 -4.99
C SER A 104 7.92 11.42 -5.64
N SER A 105 6.75 10.98 -5.18
CA SER A 105 5.47 11.55 -5.61
C SER A 105 5.25 12.89 -4.91
N ASN A 106 4.82 13.92 -5.65
CA ASN A 106 4.45 15.21 -5.05
C ASN A 106 3.10 15.14 -4.29
N LEU A 107 2.71 13.96 -3.81
CA LEU A 107 1.47 13.73 -3.08
C LEU A 107 1.68 13.98 -1.59
N LEU A 108 0.62 14.42 -0.91
CA LEU A 108 0.61 14.51 0.54
C LEU A 108 0.48 13.10 1.13
N ILE A 109 1.55 12.57 1.69
CA ILE A 109 1.60 11.26 2.35
C ILE A 109 1.59 11.43 3.87
N GLU A 110 0.58 10.87 4.53
CA GLU A 110 0.50 10.71 5.98
C GLU A 110 0.96 9.30 6.37
N ASP A 111 2.06 9.20 7.10
CA ASP A 111 2.60 7.95 7.61
C ASP A 111 2.68 8.00 9.14
N PRO A 112 1.55 7.80 9.84
CA PRO A 112 1.46 8.04 11.29
C PRO A 112 2.40 7.16 12.13
N TYR A 113 2.90 6.05 11.56
CA TYR A 113 3.79 5.11 12.24
C TYR A 113 5.23 5.18 11.72
N ASN A 114 5.55 6.18 10.88
CA ASN A 114 6.89 6.41 10.34
C ASN A 114 7.49 5.19 9.62
N ILE A 115 6.67 4.32 9.03
CA ILE A 115 7.10 3.14 8.28
C ILE A 115 8.07 3.54 7.16
N PHE A 116 7.78 4.61 6.44
CA PHE A 116 8.55 5.06 5.29
C PHE A 116 9.95 5.53 5.67
N SER A 117 10.14 6.05 6.88
CA SER A 117 11.46 6.42 7.39
C SER A 117 12.16 5.29 8.12
N LEU A 118 11.43 4.41 8.82
CA LEU A 118 12.03 3.41 9.70
C LEU A 118 12.33 2.09 8.97
N TYR A 119 11.49 1.66 8.04
CA TYR A 119 11.67 0.38 7.35
C TYR A 119 12.94 0.33 6.49
N PRO A 120 13.31 1.37 5.72
CA PRO A 120 14.55 1.35 4.94
C PRO A 120 15.83 1.27 5.78
N GLU A 121 15.76 1.69 7.05
CA GLU A 121 16.92 1.76 7.96
C GLU A 121 17.06 0.52 8.85
N THR A 122 16.13 -0.44 8.75
CA THR A 122 16.18 -1.68 9.56
C THR A 122 16.80 -2.84 8.81
N ASN A 123 17.30 -3.82 9.57
CA ASN A 123 17.74 -5.12 9.06
C ASN A 123 16.67 -6.21 9.24
N LEU A 124 15.50 -5.87 9.78
CA LEU A 124 14.38 -6.78 9.96
C LEU A 124 13.67 -7.02 8.63
N ASP A 125 13.14 -8.23 8.44
CA ASP A 125 12.14 -8.44 7.39
C ASP A 125 10.85 -7.66 7.70
N PHE A 126 10.00 -7.50 6.71
CA PHE A 126 8.80 -6.67 6.86
C PHE A 126 7.86 -7.13 7.99
N ILE A 127 7.70 -8.45 8.20
CA ILE A 127 6.79 -8.97 9.22
C ILE A 127 7.34 -8.65 10.60
N ASP A 128 8.62 -8.91 10.83
CA ASP A 128 9.27 -8.65 12.11
C ASP A 128 9.37 -7.15 12.40
N PHE A 129 9.58 -6.32 11.37
CA PHE A 129 9.49 -4.87 11.49
C PHE A 129 8.10 -4.41 11.94
N ILE A 130 7.02 -4.92 11.31
CA ILE A 130 5.67 -4.56 11.70
C ILE A 130 5.33 -5.04 13.12
N LYS A 131 5.80 -6.23 13.55
CA LYS A 131 5.68 -6.68 14.94
C LYS A 131 6.37 -5.72 15.91
N PHE A 132 7.57 -5.25 15.56
CA PHE A 132 8.31 -4.27 16.36
C PHE A 132 7.52 -2.96 16.53
N ILE A 133 7.03 -2.37 15.43
CA ILE A 133 6.20 -1.16 15.47
C ILE A 133 4.94 -1.37 16.30
N ASN A 134 4.28 -2.51 16.12
CA ASN A 134 3.06 -2.85 16.85
C ASN A 134 3.32 -2.94 18.37
N LYS A 135 4.40 -3.62 18.79
CA LYS A 135 4.81 -3.70 20.19
C LYS A 135 5.09 -2.32 20.80
N GLU A 136 5.85 -1.47 20.11
CA GLU A 136 6.15 -0.11 20.58
C GLU A 136 4.89 0.75 20.74
N HIS A 137 3.87 0.53 19.90
CA HIS A 137 2.62 1.26 19.97
C HIS A 137 1.76 0.82 21.17
N TYR A 138 1.63 -0.47 21.42
CA TYR A 138 0.80 -1.00 22.53
C TYR A 138 1.51 -1.03 23.89
N GLN A 139 2.81 -0.77 23.97
CA GLN A 139 3.50 -0.58 25.25
C GLN A 139 3.37 0.86 25.80
N LYS A 140 2.90 1.80 24.99
CA LYS A 140 2.73 3.22 25.37
C LYS A 140 1.30 3.58 25.80
N GLY A 141 0.37 2.61 25.79
CA GLY A 141 -1.00 2.76 26.28
C GLY A 141 -1.25 1.88 27.49
#